data_AF-A0A914V508-F1
#
_entry.id   AF-A0A914V508-F1
#
_cell.length_a   1.000
_cell.length_b   1.000
_cell.length_c   1.000
_cell.angle_alpha   90.00
_cell.angle_beta   90.00
_cell.angle_gamma   90.00
#
_symmetry.space_group_name_H-M   'P 1'
#
loop_
_entity.id
_entity.type
_entity.pdbx_description
1 polymer ?
#
loop_
_entity_poly.entity_id
_entity_poly.type
_entity_poly.pdbx_seq_one_letter_code
_entity_poly.pdbx_strand_id
1 'polypeptide(L)'
;ELYALGFMECLSSFFPVYPAGTALSRSLVCEAAGTKTQLYTIFSSLLLLIVILWVGPFLEALPKCILACIVVVALQGLFMQFKQLKPLWTLSKFDFLVWIVSFLATACCDVTQGLAISVAFVLMTVVFRCQW
;
A
#
# COMPACT_ATOMS: atom_id res chain seq x y z
N GLU A 1 -9.88 -0.21 -13.88
CA GLU A 1 -8.67 -0.06 -13.05
C GLU A 1 -7.37 -0.41 -13.77
N LEU A 2 -7.10 -1.67 -14.13
CA LEU A 2 -5.77 -2.04 -14.71
C LEU A 2 -5.41 -1.27 -15.98
N TYR A 3 -6.33 -1.15 -16.95
CA TYR A 3 -6.11 -0.34 -18.16
C TYR A 3 -5.89 1.15 -17.85
N ALA A 4 -6.59 1.70 -16.85
CA ALA A 4 -6.45 3.10 -16.47
C ALA A 4 -5.10 3.38 -15.78
N LEU A 5 -4.68 2.50 -14.85
CA LEU A 5 -3.36 2.54 -14.23
C LEU A 5 -2.25 2.36 -15.26
N GLY A 6 -2.39 1.41 -16.19
CA GLY A 6 -1.43 1.21 -17.27
C GLY A 6 -1.29 2.44 -18.15
N PHE A 7 -2.41 3.08 -18.53
CA PHE A 7 -2.37 4.32 -19.30
C PHE A 7 -1.74 5.48 -18.50
N MET A 8 -2.06 5.60 -17.22
CA MET A 8 -1.48 6.61 -16.32
C MET A 8 0.02 6.46 -16.16
N GLU A 9 0.52 5.25 -15.97
CA GLU A 9 1.96 4.95 -15.86
C GLU A 9 2.69 5.16 -17.18
N CYS A 10 2.07 4.78 -18.33
CA CYS A 10 2.61 5.07 -19.66
C CYS A 10 2.80 6.58 -19.87
N LEU A 11 1.83 7.40 -19.46
CA LEU A 11 1.95 8.85 -19.52
C LEU A 11 2.94 9.42 -18.50
N SER A 12 3.03 8.83 -17.31
CA SER A 12 3.93 9.29 -16.24
C SER A 12 5.39 8.99 -16.53
N SER A 13 5.68 7.94 -17.30
CA SER A 13 7.03 7.54 -17.73
C SER A 13 7.77 8.62 -18.55
N PHE A 14 7.03 9.52 -19.20
CA PHE A 14 7.63 10.68 -19.89
C PHE A 14 8.22 11.73 -18.92
N PHE A 15 7.92 11.62 -17.62
CA PHE A 15 8.39 12.49 -16.56
C PHE A 15 9.23 11.69 -15.54
N PRO A 16 10.13 12.33 -14.79
CA PRO A 16 10.92 11.66 -13.75
C PRO A 16 10.04 11.36 -12.52
N VAL A 17 9.16 10.36 -12.64
CA VAL A 17 8.17 9.98 -11.64
C VAL A 17 8.37 8.51 -11.28
N TYR A 18 8.23 8.18 -9.99
CA TYR A 18 8.23 6.80 -9.52
C TYR A 18 6.87 6.14 -9.80
N PRO A 19 6.83 4.84 -10.13
CA PRO A 19 5.57 4.14 -10.37
C PRO A 19 4.65 4.24 -9.14
N ALA A 20 3.43 4.71 -9.35
CA ALA A 20 2.51 5.07 -8.30
C ALA A 20 1.39 4.04 -8.16
N GLY A 21 1.27 3.49 -6.96
CA GLY A 21 0.14 2.63 -6.59
C GLY A 21 -1.06 3.40 -6.06
N THR A 22 -2.17 2.68 -5.90
CA THR A 22 -3.36 3.18 -5.20
C THR A 22 -3.05 3.37 -3.71
N ALA A 23 -3.25 4.59 -3.20
CA ALA A 23 -2.97 4.92 -1.80
C ALA A 23 -4.22 4.79 -0.93
N LEU A 24 -4.42 3.59 -0.37
CA LEU A 24 -5.57 3.27 0.50
C LEU A 24 -5.78 4.30 1.63
N SER A 25 -4.72 4.71 2.32
CA SER A 25 -4.82 5.67 3.43
C SER A 25 -5.39 7.03 2.98
N ARG A 26 -5.05 7.50 1.77
CA ARG A 26 -5.59 8.76 1.24
C ARG A 26 -7.06 8.60 0.87
N SER A 27 -7.42 7.49 0.22
CA SER A 27 -8.81 7.21 -0.16
C SER A 27 -9.73 7.13 1.07
N LEU A 28 -9.30 6.45 2.14
CA LEU A 28 -10.07 6.36 3.39
C LEU A 28 -10.32 7.72 4.03
N VAL A 29 -9.33 8.61 4.03
CA VAL A 29 -9.49 9.98 4.54
C VAL A 29 -10.46 10.78 3.65
N CYS A 30 -10.39 10.64 2.33
CA CYS A 30 -11.28 11.32 1.41
C CYS A 30 -12.74 10.84 1.55
N GLU A 31 -12.92 9.53 1.76
CA GLU A 31 -14.22 8.93 2.03
C GLU A 31 -14.79 9.40 3.37
N ALA A 32 -13.97 9.43 4.43
CA ALA A 32 -14.35 9.98 5.73
C ALA A 32 -14.70 11.48 5.66
N ALA A 33 -14.06 12.23 4.75
CA ALA A 33 -14.38 13.63 4.47
C ALA A 33 -15.67 13.82 3.62
N GLY A 34 -16.34 12.75 3.21
CA GLY A 34 -17.59 12.80 2.46
C GLY A 34 -17.43 13.05 0.96
N THR A 35 -16.23 12.81 0.41
CA THR A 35 -15.95 13.00 -1.02
C THR A 35 -16.73 11.98 -1.85
N LYS A 36 -17.49 12.44 -2.86
CA LYS A 36 -18.31 11.56 -3.73
C LYS A 36 -17.92 11.59 -5.20
N THR A 37 -16.98 12.45 -5.60
CA THR A 37 -16.58 12.63 -7.01
C THR A 37 -15.07 12.62 -7.16
N GLN A 38 -14.59 12.17 -8.33
CA GLN A 38 -13.16 12.13 -8.68
C GLN A 38 -12.56 13.53 -8.91
N LEU A 39 -13.40 14.58 -8.95
CA LEU A 39 -12.96 15.98 -9.09
C LEU A 39 -12.02 16.39 -7.95
N TYR A 40 -12.17 15.81 -6.77
CA TYR A 40 -11.26 16.02 -5.65
C TYR A 40 -9.78 15.79 -6.03
N THR A 41 -9.51 14.79 -6.88
CA THR A 41 -8.13 14.45 -7.29
C THR A 41 -7.49 15.59 -8.09
N ILE A 42 -8.28 16.34 -8.88
CA ILE A 42 -7.81 17.51 -9.64
C ILE A 42 -7.48 18.65 -8.67
N PHE A 43 -8.34 18.93 -7.69
CA PHE A 43 -8.07 19.95 -6.69
C PHE A 43 -6.86 19.59 -5.82
N SER A 44 -6.74 18.32 -5.43
CA SER A 44 -5.62 17.82 -4.63
C SER A 44 -4.30 17.91 -5.39
N SER A 45 -4.26 17.57 -6.68
CA SER A 45 -3.03 17.66 -7.48
C SER A 45 -2.61 19.11 -7.75
N LEU A 46 -3.57 20.01 -8.01
CA LEU A 46 -3.31 21.43 -8.18
C LEU A 46 -2.76 22.07 -6.90
N LEU A 47 -3.35 21.73 -5.75
CA LEU A 47 -2.87 22.20 -4.46
C LEU A 47 -1.43 21.72 -4.19
N LEU A 48 -1.14 20.44 -4.46
CA LEU A 48 0.21 19.89 -4.32
C LEU A 48 1.21 20.62 -5.24
N LEU A 49 0.83 20.94 -6.47
CA LEU A 49 1.68 21.71 -7.38
C LEU A 49 2.02 23.09 -6.82
N ILE A 50 1.02 23.81 -6.29
CA ILE A 50 1.21 25.12 -5.67
C ILE A 50 2.13 25.03 -4.44
N VAL A 51 1.91 24.03 -3.58
CA VAL A 51 2.74 23.80 -2.39
C VAL A 51 4.19 23.53 -2.78
N ILE A 52 4.45 22.72 -3.80
CA ILE A 52 5.81 22.43 -4.24
C ILE A 52 6.50 23.69 -4.79
N LEU A 53 5.81 24.50 -5.60
CA LEU A 53 6.41 25.70 -6.22
C LEU A 53 6.66 26.85 -5.23
N TRP A 54 5.75 27.08 -4.27
CA TRP A 54 5.83 28.22 -3.34
C TRP A 54 6.39 27.84 -1.97
N VAL A 55 6.03 26.68 -1.43
CA VAL A 55 6.40 26.23 -0.08
C VAL A 55 7.63 25.33 -0.11
N GLY A 56 8.06 24.85 -1.29
CA GLY A 56 9.30 24.10 -1.49
C GLY A 56 10.53 24.59 -0.69
N PRO A 57 10.90 25.88 -0.73
CA PRO A 57 12.06 26.38 0.01
C PRO A 57 11.90 26.32 1.54
N PHE A 58 10.66 26.40 2.05
CA PHE A 58 10.40 26.23 3.48
C PHE A 58 10.49 24.77 3.93
N LEU A 59 10.28 23.82 3.02
CA LEU A 59 10.35 22.39 3.29
C LEU A 59 11.79 21.86 3.32
N GLU A 60 12.78 22.61 2.81
CA GLU A 60 14.19 22.19 2.81
C GLU A 60 14.78 22.09 4.21
N ALA A 61 14.33 22.95 5.13
CA ALA A 61 14.77 22.94 6.52
C ALA A 61 14.18 21.78 7.36
N LEU A 62 13.32 20.92 6.78
CA LEU A 62 12.68 19.85 7.54
C LEU A 62 13.69 18.74 7.88
N PRO A 63 13.91 18.45 9.18
CA PRO A 63 14.75 17.35 9.58
C PRO A 63 14.12 16.01 9.17
N LYS A 64 14.96 15.10 8.66
CA LYS A 64 14.56 13.74 8.25
C LYS A 64 13.81 12.97 9.35
N CYS A 65 14.07 13.31 10.62
CA CYS A 65 13.37 12.74 11.78
C CYS A 65 11.85 12.94 11.72
N ILE A 66 11.38 14.13 11.31
CA ILE A 66 9.94 14.42 11.23
C ILE A 66 9.30 13.59 10.10
N LEU A 67 9.99 13.46 8.96
CA LEU A 67 9.53 12.60 7.86
C LEU A 67 9.41 11.13 8.30
N ALA A 68 10.39 10.62 9.04
CA ALA A 68 10.33 9.26 9.57
C ALA A 68 9.14 9.06 10.52
N CYS A 69 8.86 10.01 11.42
CA CYS A 69 7.70 9.98 12.29
C CYS A 69 6.38 9.92 11.49
N ILE A 70 6.25 10.74 10.44
CA ILE A 70 5.06 10.74 9.58
C ILE A 70 4.86 9.37 8.92
N VAL A 71 5.93 8.74 8.41
CA VAL A 71 5.86 7.40 7.81
C VAL A 71 5.44 6.35 8.85
N VAL A 72 6.00 6.38 10.07
CA VAL A 72 5.62 5.43 11.14
C VAL A 72 4.14 5.57 11.50
N VAL A 73 3.63 6.80 11.62
CA VAL A 73 2.20 7.05 11.88
C VAL A 73 1.33 6.57 10.71
N ALA A 74 1.75 6.79 9.47
CA ALA A 74 1.04 6.29 8.29
C ALA A 74 0.95 4.75 8.25
N LEU A 75 1.98 4.06 8.76
CA LEU A 75 2.01 2.60 8.86
C LEU A 75 1.22 2.04 10.05
N GLN A 76 0.76 2.86 10.99
CA GLN A 76 0.03 2.41 12.18
C GLN A 76 -1.21 1.58 11.82
N GLY A 77 -1.94 1.96 10.76
CA GLY A 77 -3.10 1.21 10.27
C GLY A 77 -2.73 -0.20 9.78
N LEU A 78 -1.56 -0.34 9.15
CA LEU A 78 -1.04 -1.64 8.71
C LEU A 78 -0.64 -2.50 9.92
N PHE A 79 0.02 -1.91 10.92
CA PHE A 79 0.37 -2.62 12.15
C PHE A 79 -0.85 -3.11 12.94
N MET A 80 -2.01 -2.43 12.85
CA MET A 80 -3.23 -2.91 13.48
C MET A 80 -3.71 -4.26 12.92
N GLN A 81 -3.34 -4.62 11.68
CA GLN A 81 -3.70 -5.91 11.09
C GLN A 81 -3.09 -7.10 11.83
N PHE A 82 -1.96 -6.94 12.53
CA PHE A 82 -1.39 -7.98 13.40
C PHE A 82 -2.35 -8.40 14.52
N LYS A 83 -3.27 -7.54 14.95
CA LYS A 83 -4.28 -7.90 15.95
C LYS A 83 -5.27 -8.94 15.41
N GLN A 84 -5.44 -9.04 14.09
CA GLN A 84 -6.29 -10.03 13.45
C GLN A 84 -5.67 -11.44 13.43
N LEU A 85 -4.41 -11.58 13.82
CA LEU A 85 -3.71 -12.87 13.82
C LEU A 85 -4.24 -13.84 14.88
N LYS A 86 -4.59 -13.34 16.08
CA LYS A 86 -5.19 -14.13 17.16
C LYS A 86 -6.51 -14.79 16.76
N PRO A 87 -7.52 -14.05 16.24
CA PRO A 87 -8.75 -14.68 15.79
C PRO A 87 -8.53 -15.62 14.60
N LEU A 88 -7.63 -15.28 13.67
CA LEU A 88 -7.33 -16.11 12.50
C LEU A 88 -6.87 -17.52 12.88
N TRP A 89 -6.02 -17.65 13.91
CA TRP A 89 -5.59 -18.96 14.42
C TRP A 89 -6.74 -19.84 14.91
N THR A 90 -7.77 -19.23 15.49
CA THR A 90 -8.94 -19.97 16.03
C THR A 90 -9.92 -20.36 14.93
N LEU A 91 -10.01 -19.57 13.85
CA LEU A 91 -10.89 -19.80 12.70
C LEU A 91 -10.33 -20.83 11.72
N SER A 92 -9.06 -20.68 11.30
CA SER A 92 -8.45 -21.51 10.26
C SER A 92 -6.93 -21.54 10.40
N LYS A 93 -6.40 -22.71 10.78
CA LYS A 93 -4.95 -22.93 10.89
C LYS A 93 -4.22 -22.76 9.55
N PHE A 94 -4.89 -23.08 8.44
CA PHE A 94 -4.31 -22.97 7.09
C PHE A 94 -4.14 -21.50 6.67
N ASP A 95 -5.14 -20.65 6.91
CA ASP A 95 -5.05 -19.22 6.57
C ASP A 95 -4.00 -18.50 7.41
N PHE A 96 -3.85 -18.90 8.67
CA PHE A 96 -2.76 -18.42 9.52
C PHE A 96 -1.38 -18.83 8.98
N LEU A 97 -1.23 -20.08 8.53
CA LEU A 97 0.04 -20.59 8.01
C LEU A 97 0.43 -19.88 6.71
N VAL A 98 -0.53 -19.64 5.82
CA VAL A 98 -0.35 -18.79 4.63
C VAL A 98 0.13 -17.39 5.04
N TRP A 99 -0.48 -16.77 6.04
CA TRP A 99 -0.09 -15.44 6.50
C TRP A 99 1.35 -15.42 7.03
N ILE A 100 1.74 -16.39 7.86
CA ILE A 100 3.10 -16.49 8.39
C ILE A 100 4.11 -16.69 7.27
N VAL A 101 3.85 -17.62 6.35
CA VAL A 101 4.76 -17.90 5.23
C VAL A 101 4.92 -16.65 4.37
N SER A 102 3.82 -15.94 4.08
CA SER A 102 3.87 -14.73 3.25
C SER A 102 4.63 -13.59 3.93
N PHE A 103 4.45 -13.44 5.24
CA PHE A 103 5.16 -12.45 6.05
C PHE A 103 6.66 -12.75 6.12
N LEU A 104 7.05 -13.99 6.47
CA LEU A 104 8.45 -14.38 6.55
C LEU A 104 9.14 -14.33 5.18
N ALA A 105 8.49 -14.81 4.12
CA ALA A 105 9.06 -14.78 2.77
C ALA A 105 9.33 -13.34 2.32
N THR A 106 8.39 -12.42 2.57
CA THR A 106 8.55 -11.00 2.22
C THR A 106 9.58 -10.29 3.09
N ALA A 107 9.65 -10.63 4.39
CA ALA A 107 10.62 -10.04 5.31
C ALA A 107 12.08 -10.48 5.03
N CYS A 108 12.28 -11.71 4.54
CA CYS A 108 13.61 -12.27 4.31
C CYS A 108 14.14 -12.13 2.87
N CYS A 109 13.27 -12.13 1.85
CA CYS A 109 13.67 -12.28 0.43
C CYS A 109 13.23 -11.13 -0.48
N ASP A 110 12.95 -9.93 0.04
CA ASP A 110 12.33 -8.82 -0.70
C ASP A 110 10.84 -9.04 -1.08
N VAL A 111 10.15 -7.92 -1.32
CA VAL A 111 8.71 -7.89 -1.59
C VAL A 111 8.35 -8.67 -2.86
N THR A 112 9.16 -8.57 -3.91
CA THR A 112 8.87 -9.23 -5.19
C THR A 112 8.99 -10.75 -5.10
N GLN A 113 10.07 -11.27 -4.51
CA GLN A 113 10.23 -12.72 -4.37
C GLN A 113 9.30 -13.27 -3.28
N GLY A 114 9.12 -12.55 -2.18
CA GLY A 114 8.16 -12.87 -1.14
C GLY A 114 6.75 -13.06 -1.68
N LEU A 115 6.26 -12.12 -2.52
CA LEU A 115 4.96 -12.25 -3.17
C LEU A 115 4.87 -13.50 -4.05
N ALA A 116 5.88 -13.79 -4.86
CA ALA A 116 5.89 -14.96 -5.73
C ALA A 116 5.80 -16.28 -4.93
N ILE A 117 6.59 -16.41 -3.85
CA ILE A 117 6.57 -17.56 -2.95
C ILE A 117 5.21 -17.68 -2.26
N SER A 118 4.66 -16.57 -1.78
CA SER A 118 3.36 -16.50 -1.11
C SER A 118 2.23 -17.01 -2.02
N VAL A 119 2.19 -16.54 -3.26
CA VAL A 119 1.17 -16.95 -4.25
C VAL A 119 1.31 -18.42 -4.59
N ALA A 120 2.53 -18.91 -4.81
CA ALA A 120 2.78 -20.34 -5.06
C ALA A 120 2.30 -21.21 -3.88
N PHE A 121 2.58 -20.78 -2.65
CA PHE A 121 2.19 -21.47 -1.43
C PHE A 121 0.67 -21.50 -1.23
N VAL A 122 -0.01 -20.38 -1.48
CA VAL A 122 -1.49 -20.28 -1.44
C VAL A 122 -2.12 -21.24 -2.46
N LEU A 123 -1.64 -21.21 -3.71
CA LEU A 123 -2.16 -22.09 -4.76
C LEU A 123 -1.97 -23.57 -4.39
N MET A 124 -0.80 -23.94 -3.89
CA MET A 124 -0.53 -25.30 -3.42
C MET A 124 -1.49 -25.72 -2.30
N THR A 125 -1.71 -24.85 -1.32
CA THR A 125 -2.64 -25.11 -0.20
C THR A 125 -4.08 -25.30 -0.67
N VAL A 126 -4.54 -24.49 -1.64
CA VAL A 126 -5.87 -24.62 -2.25
C VAL A 126 -6.02 -25.94 -3.00
N VAL A 127 -5.01 -26.36 -3.76
CA VAL A 127 -5.03 -27.64 -4.48
C VAL A 127 -5.13 -28.81 -3.50
N PHE A 128 -4.33 -28.82 -2.43
CA PHE A 128 -4.41 -29.86 -1.40
C PHE A 128 -5.79 -29.91 -0.73
N ARG A 129 -6.42 -28.76 -0.48
CA ARG A 129 -7.77 -28.67 0.08
C ARG A 129 -8.87 -29.10 -0.90
N CYS A 130 -8.63 -29.02 -2.21
CA CYS A 130 -9.62 -29.42 -3.21
C CYS A 130 -9.55 -30.93 -3.53
N GLN A 131 -8.41 -31.58 -3.26
CA GLN A 131 -8.20 -33.01 -3.50
C GLN A 131 -8.58 -33.90 -2.30
N TRP A 132 -8.77 -33.32 -1.12
CA TRP A 132 -9.22 -33.99 0.11
C TRP A 132 -10.55 -33.41 0.57
#